data_AF-A0A260PX71-F1
#
_entry.id   AF-A0A260PX71-F1
#
_cell.length_a   1.000
_cell.length_b   1.000
_cell.length_c   1.000
_cell.angle_alpha   90.00
_cell.angle_beta   90.00
_cell.angle_gamma   90.00
#
_symmetry.space_group_name_H-M   'P 1'
#
loop_
_entity.id
_entity.type
_entity.pdbx_description
1 polymer ?
#
loop_
_entity_poly.entity_id
_entity_poly.type
_entity_poly.pdbx_seq_one_letter_code
_entity_poly.pdbx_strand_id
1 'polypeptide(L)'
;MSMTWPQVRGLSYSTMGRSVRAEIYGLGDYSLRVWHTPKSLWRHENPTGAVTFVENDTDQYYLADDGVMVHSEKSAQRMMSTMGGGPGRLLLAYARWPHVEAHSGRETVEAITAPRRVEVRGREGWEVTIHDPSNGQEDTYVIDAVLGIALSWRRDSAWFELANPVLDEEFDPSIFTWSGPIRKEADEAVSSGQAQREARLRELTDMPQPVITWLPRRITTQPQNGDVRTGALDLHVTAQYVQMLLRQWITELGEPQLDWAIQNMPAVYRADRGPWTYEIRGFTAMSPEDCERIVASIETPEPPNDSVDEIRNLLVRQRDQQRQSELEAMLGTGRTLDDYLDDREGVSLLIRTDFSDDAAWRDLVAAATAPRSWDESDFYANLTCIDNVRYDGLTIDALLASIGDSPIYYVFLADRQTITDPESPIVVVDTGPEETDHQPGQSFRVIPSEIASIENNLSIANMDFEDFSENTDADGVYRGIGG
;
A
#
# COMPACT_ATOMS: atom_id res chain seq x y z
N MET A 1 5.01 45.74 -3.69
CA MET A 1 6.28 45.03 -3.40
C MET A 1 6.03 43.56 -3.64
N SER A 2 6.89 42.85 -4.36
CA SER A 2 6.77 41.40 -4.56
C SER A 2 7.14 40.67 -3.27
N MET A 3 6.33 39.70 -2.83
CA MET A 3 6.68 38.86 -1.69
C MET A 3 7.72 37.81 -2.07
N THR A 4 8.58 37.46 -1.12
CA THR A 4 9.50 36.32 -1.25
C THR A 4 8.80 35.02 -0.84
N TRP A 5 9.31 33.87 -1.29
CA TRP A 5 8.76 32.56 -0.88
C TRP A 5 8.69 32.38 0.64
N PRO A 6 9.74 32.72 1.44
CA PRO A 6 9.64 32.69 2.90
C PRO A 6 8.49 33.51 3.48
N GLN A 7 8.16 34.67 2.88
CA GLN A 7 7.03 35.50 3.31
C GLN A 7 5.69 34.85 2.99
N VAL A 8 5.55 34.28 1.78
CA VAL A 8 4.33 33.56 1.37
C VAL A 8 4.10 32.31 2.23
N ARG A 9 5.15 31.53 2.52
CA ARG A 9 5.07 30.43 3.51
C ARG A 9 4.64 30.92 4.88
N GLY A 10 5.22 32.02 5.33
CA GLY A 10 4.88 32.66 6.60
C GLY A 10 3.39 32.97 6.73
N LEU A 11 2.79 33.48 5.65
CA LEU A 11 1.33 33.67 5.58
C LEU A 11 0.59 32.35 5.75
N SER A 12 1.03 31.28 5.09
CA SER A 12 0.35 29.99 5.19
C SER A 12 0.31 29.41 6.60
N TYR A 13 1.40 29.54 7.37
CA TYR A 13 1.41 29.08 8.77
C TYR A 13 0.39 29.78 9.66
N SER A 14 -0.12 30.96 9.28
CA SER A 14 -1.17 31.65 10.04
C SER A 14 -2.51 30.89 10.07
N THR A 15 -2.66 29.84 9.26
CA THR A 15 -3.83 28.96 9.24
C THR A 15 -3.68 27.72 10.14
N MET A 16 -2.47 27.47 10.65
CA MET A 16 -2.18 26.31 11.49
C MET A 16 -3.01 26.35 12.78
N GLY A 17 -3.74 25.26 13.06
CA GLY A 17 -4.53 25.14 14.28
C GLY A 17 -5.87 25.88 14.27
N ARG A 18 -6.31 26.44 13.13
CA ARG A 18 -7.55 27.21 13.01
C ARG A 18 -8.67 26.40 12.36
N SER A 19 -9.91 26.66 12.76
CA SER A 19 -11.09 26.08 12.12
C SER A 19 -11.33 26.74 10.76
N VAL A 20 -11.83 25.97 9.80
CA VAL A 20 -12.09 26.44 8.43
C VAL A 20 -13.46 25.96 7.97
N ARG A 21 -14.25 26.86 7.37
CA ARG A 21 -15.38 26.52 6.50
C ARG A 21 -15.13 27.09 5.11
N ALA A 22 -15.37 26.31 4.06
CA ALA A 22 -15.21 26.76 2.69
C ALA A 22 -16.02 25.93 1.68
N GLU A 23 -16.03 26.38 0.43
CA GLU A 23 -16.43 25.59 -0.73
C GLU A 23 -15.19 25.22 -1.54
N ILE A 24 -15.14 24.00 -2.08
CA ILE A 24 -14.05 23.51 -2.92
C ILE A 24 -14.62 23.08 -4.27
N TYR A 25 -13.91 23.43 -5.33
CA TYR A 25 -14.21 23.05 -6.71
C TYR A 25 -12.99 22.35 -7.30
N GLY A 26 -13.22 21.39 -8.20
CA GLY A 26 -12.15 20.65 -8.86
C GLY A 26 -12.51 20.21 -10.27
N LEU A 27 -11.77 19.23 -10.79
CA LEU A 27 -11.96 18.68 -12.13
C LEU A 27 -13.36 18.08 -12.31
N GLY A 28 -13.94 18.26 -13.50
CA GLY A 28 -15.28 17.74 -13.83
C GLY A 28 -16.39 18.52 -13.11
N ASP A 29 -17.31 17.78 -12.49
CA ASP A 29 -18.42 18.29 -11.68
C ASP A 29 -18.11 18.31 -10.17
N TYR A 30 -16.85 18.06 -9.80
CA TYR A 30 -16.42 18.01 -8.41
C TYR A 30 -16.66 19.35 -7.70
N SER A 31 -17.53 19.32 -6.68
CA SER A 31 -17.72 20.42 -5.76
C SER A 31 -18.19 19.93 -4.39
N LEU A 32 -17.72 20.56 -3.32
CA LEU A 32 -18.14 20.25 -1.95
C LEU A 32 -18.08 21.47 -1.03
N ARG A 33 -18.86 21.42 0.05
CA ARG A 33 -18.76 22.29 1.22
C ARG A 33 -17.98 21.55 2.30
N VAL A 34 -16.97 22.19 2.88
CA VAL A 34 -16.10 21.59 3.90
C VAL A 34 -16.13 22.39 5.20
N TRP A 35 -16.13 21.66 6.31
CA TRP A 35 -15.82 22.15 7.65
C TRP A 35 -14.65 21.35 8.20
N HIS A 36 -13.67 22.04 8.76
CA HIS A 36 -12.49 21.43 9.36
C HIS A 36 -12.18 22.09 10.69
N THR A 37 -11.82 21.29 11.69
CA THR A 37 -11.22 21.76 12.94
C THR A 37 -10.02 20.88 13.29
N PRO A 38 -8.82 21.46 13.50
CA PRO A 38 -7.66 20.71 14.02
C PRO A 38 -8.03 20.09 15.39
N LYS A 39 -7.82 18.81 15.71
CA LYS A 39 -6.78 17.83 15.35
C LYS A 39 -7.14 16.84 14.24
N SER A 40 -8.42 16.55 14.01
CA SER A 40 -8.85 15.54 13.03
C SER A 40 -10.32 15.66 12.58
N LEU A 41 -10.99 16.77 12.90
CA LEU A 41 -12.44 16.89 12.65
C LEU A 41 -12.70 17.36 11.22
N TRP A 42 -13.51 16.61 10.47
CA TRP A 42 -13.91 16.94 9.11
C TRP A 42 -15.39 16.70 8.89
N ARG A 43 -15.99 17.53 8.04
CA ARG A 43 -17.32 17.29 7.48
C ARG A 43 -17.32 17.76 6.04
N HIS A 44 -17.82 16.92 5.13
CA HIS A 44 -18.10 17.32 3.76
C HIS A 44 -19.60 17.19 3.47
N GLU A 45 -20.10 18.18 2.76
CA GLU A 45 -21.43 18.14 2.16
C GLU A 45 -21.30 18.38 0.66
N ASN A 46 -22.17 17.73 -0.11
CA ASN A 46 -22.31 18.05 -1.53
C ASN A 46 -23.03 19.42 -1.71
N PRO A 47 -23.17 19.92 -2.95
CA PRO A 47 -23.85 21.20 -3.20
C PRO A 47 -25.32 21.24 -2.76
N THR A 48 -26.00 20.09 -2.65
CA THR A 48 -27.40 20.03 -2.16
C THR A 48 -27.51 20.07 -0.63
N GLY A 49 -26.39 19.93 0.09
CA GLY A 49 -26.32 19.95 1.55
C GLY A 49 -26.43 18.56 2.18
N ALA A 50 -26.40 17.50 1.37
CA ALA A 50 -26.31 16.15 1.88
C ALA A 50 -24.88 15.86 2.34
N VAL A 51 -24.77 15.24 3.51
CA VAL A 51 -23.49 14.83 4.08
C VAL A 51 -22.92 13.69 3.26
N THR A 52 -21.68 13.86 2.81
CA THR A 52 -20.93 12.82 2.09
C THR A 52 -19.78 12.28 2.91
N PHE A 53 -19.35 13.01 3.95
CA PHE A 53 -18.22 12.62 4.78
C PHE A 53 -18.29 13.27 6.16
N VAL A 54 -17.93 12.52 7.20
CA VAL A 54 -17.72 13.00 8.56
C VAL A 54 -16.53 12.27 9.18
N GLU A 55 -15.64 12.99 9.83
CA GLU A 55 -14.50 12.42 10.55
C GLU A 55 -14.37 13.10 11.91
N ASN A 56 -14.13 12.31 12.95
CA ASN A 56 -13.76 12.81 14.27
C ASN A 56 -12.58 12.02 14.84
N ASP A 57 -12.33 12.14 16.15
CA ASP A 57 -11.19 11.49 16.79
C ASP A 57 -11.29 9.96 16.84
N THR A 58 -12.50 9.40 16.83
CA THR A 58 -12.77 7.96 17.01
C THR A 58 -13.41 7.31 15.79
N ASP A 59 -14.03 8.08 14.90
CA ASP A 59 -14.88 7.54 13.84
C ASP A 59 -14.68 8.29 12.52
N GLN A 60 -14.89 7.55 11.43
CA GLN A 60 -15.03 8.08 10.08
C GLN A 60 -16.31 7.54 9.46
N TYR A 61 -17.00 8.39 8.71
CA TYR A 61 -18.19 8.08 7.96
C TYR A 61 -18.02 8.61 6.53
N TYR A 62 -18.27 7.79 5.51
CA TYR A 62 -18.25 8.23 4.12
C TYR A 62 -19.43 7.64 3.33
N LEU A 63 -19.92 8.40 2.34
CA LEU A 63 -21.00 7.96 1.46
C LEU A 63 -20.41 7.08 0.36
N ALA A 64 -20.86 5.82 0.28
CA ALA A 64 -20.47 4.91 -0.79
C ALA A 64 -21.31 5.15 -2.06
N ASP A 65 -20.87 4.58 -3.19
CA ASP A 65 -21.52 4.74 -4.50
C ASP A 65 -22.97 4.19 -4.53
N ASP A 66 -23.29 3.26 -3.64
CA ASP A 66 -24.64 2.74 -3.42
C ASP A 66 -25.58 3.70 -2.67
N GLY A 67 -25.05 4.86 -2.24
CA GLY A 67 -25.78 5.88 -1.49
C GLY A 67 -25.95 5.58 0.00
N VAL A 68 -25.27 4.56 0.53
CA VAL A 68 -25.30 4.22 1.96
C VAL A 68 -24.08 4.81 2.68
N MET A 69 -24.31 5.39 3.87
CA MET A 69 -23.21 5.82 4.72
C MET A 69 -22.50 4.62 5.33
N VAL A 70 -21.21 4.50 5.07
CA VAL A 70 -20.32 3.52 5.66
C VAL A 70 -19.68 4.10 6.91
N HIS A 71 -19.69 3.35 8.01
CA HIS A 71 -19.04 3.71 9.27
C HIS A 71 -17.79 2.86 9.48
N SER A 72 -16.71 3.52 9.90
CA SER A 72 -15.45 2.89 10.25
C SER A 72 -14.88 3.49 11.54
N GLU A 73 -14.37 2.63 12.42
CA GLU A 73 -13.71 3.05 13.66
C GLU A 73 -12.26 3.47 13.36
N LYS A 74 -11.86 4.65 13.81
CA LYS A 74 -10.47 5.09 13.76
C LYS A 74 -9.67 4.39 14.85
N SER A 75 -8.69 3.62 14.39
CA SER A 75 -7.65 3.05 15.23
C SER A 75 -6.33 3.75 14.92
N ALA A 76 -5.51 4.00 15.96
CA ALA A 76 -4.13 4.47 15.79
C ALA A 76 -3.24 3.50 14.97
N GLN A 77 -3.76 2.29 14.70
CA GLN A 77 -3.11 1.19 14.00
C GLN A 77 -3.69 0.96 12.60
N ARG A 78 -4.81 1.63 12.26
CA ARG A 78 -5.44 1.56 10.94
C ARG A 78 -4.81 2.63 10.05
N MET A 79 -4.00 2.24 9.07
CA MET A 79 -3.61 3.15 7.99
C MET A 79 -4.82 3.39 7.11
N MET A 80 -5.64 4.35 7.51
CA MET A 80 -6.64 4.88 6.59
C MET A 80 -5.91 5.78 5.59
N SER A 81 -6.30 5.68 4.32
CA SER A 81 -6.07 6.78 3.40
C SER A 81 -6.81 7.98 3.97
N THR A 82 -6.14 8.78 4.80
CA THR A 82 -6.56 10.15 5.01
C THR A 82 -6.67 10.70 3.61
N MET A 83 -7.86 11.13 3.19
CA MET A 83 -8.08 11.80 1.91
C MET A 83 -7.34 13.15 1.93
N GLY A 84 -6.01 13.08 1.91
CA GLY A 84 -5.07 14.18 1.75
C GLY A 84 -4.93 14.59 0.29
N GLY A 85 -5.78 14.06 -0.59
CA GLY A 85 -5.85 14.44 -2.00
C GLY A 85 -6.73 15.67 -2.25
N GLY A 86 -7.91 15.76 -1.66
CA GLY A 86 -8.87 16.83 -1.99
C GLY A 86 -8.72 18.06 -1.06
N PRO A 87 -9.62 18.23 -0.07
CA PRO A 87 -9.60 19.39 0.83
C PRO A 87 -8.31 19.58 1.63
N GLY A 88 -7.66 18.48 2.03
CA GLY A 88 -6.41 18.54 2.78
C GLY A 88 -5.28 19.26 2.04
N ARG A 89 -5.25 19.22 0.69
CA ARG A 89 -4.25 19.95 -0.09
C ARG A 89 -4.38 21.47 0.08
N LEU A 90 -5.60 21.97 0.29
CA LEU A 90 -5.85 23.40 0.48
C LEU A 90 -5.79 23.79 1.96
N LEU A 91 -6.55 23.10 2.81
CA LEU A 91 -6.76 23.48 4.22
C LEU A 91 -5.55 23.16 5.10
N LEU A 92 -4.73 22.18 4.72
CA LEU A 92 -3.53 21.78 5.45
C LEU A 92 -2.24 22.08 4.66
N ALA A 93 -2.30 23.01 3.70
CA ALA A 93 -1.15 23.37 2.87
C ALA A 93 0.10 23.74 3.70
N TYR A 94 -0.09 24.38 4.86
CA TYR A 94 0.98 24.75 5.79
C TYR A 94 1.83 23.55 6.25
N ALA A 95 1.28 22.33 6.27
CA ALA A 95 1.98 21.13 6.69
C ALA A 95 2.95 20.60 5.62
N ARG A 96 2.84 21.07 4.36
CA ARG A 96 3.68 20.63 3.24
C ARG A 96 5.08 21.21 3.27
N TRP A 97 5.27 22.35 3.91
CA TRP A 97 6.57 22.98 4.06
C TRP A 97 6.88 23.13 5.55
N PRO A 98 7.44 22.12 6.24
CA PRO A 98 7.78 22.23 7.66
C PRO A 98 8.93 23.22 7.90
N HIS A 99 8.94 23.89 9.05
CA HIS A 99 10.02 24.77 9.48
C HIS A 99 11.32 23.98 9.67
N VAL A 100 12.44 24.53 9.16
CA VAL A 100 13.76 23.87 8.97
C VAL A 100 14.49 23.48 10.26
N GLU A 101 13.85 23.51 11.44
CA GLU A 101 14.51 23.14 12.70
C GLU A 101 14.31 21.67 13.12
N ALA A 102 13.52 20.89 12.37
CA ALA A 102 13.41 19.45 12.60
C ALA A 102 14.56 18.72 11.88
N HIS A 103 15.46 18.13 12.67
CA HIS A 103 16.68 17.40 12.34
C HIS A 103 16.46 16.11 11.51
N SER A 104 15.68 16.18 10.44
CA SER A 104 15.18 15.03 9.67
C SER A 104 15.98 14.74 8.40
N GLY A 105 16.94 15.60 8.02
CA GLY A 105 17.67 15.47 6.75
C GLY A 105 16.78 15.56 5.51
N ARG A 106 15.49 15.88 5.63
CA ARG A 106 14.61 16.14 4.50
C ARG A 106 14.96 17.49 3.88
N GLU A 107 15.20 17.50 2.57
CA GLU A 107 15.39 18.73 1.80
C GLU A 107 14.21 19.67 2.02
N THR A 108 14.51 20.95 2.16
CA THR A 108 13.48 21.98 2.32
C THR A 108 12.67 22.11 1.05
N VAL A 109 11.34 22.21 1.16
CA VAL A 109 10.49 22.56 0.02
C VAL A 109 10.89 23.96 -0.48
N GLU A 110 11.53 23.99 -1.65
CA GLU A 110 11.97 25.20 -2.33
C GLU A 110 10.96 25.62 -3.38
N ALA A 111 10.77 26.93 -3.52
CA ALA A 111 9.98 27.49 -4.61
C ALA A 111 10.85 27.53 -5.88
N ILE A 112 10.34 26.93 -6.93
CA ILE A 112 10.94 26.93 -8.27
C ILE A 112 10.62 28.25 -8.99
N THR A 113 9.49 28.87 -8.67
CA THR A 113 9.06 30.15 -9.23
C THR A 113 9.02 31.26 -8.17
N ALA A 114 9.29 32.50 -8.60
CA ALA A 114 9.10 33.67 -7.75
C ALA A 114 7.59 33.92 -7.52
N PRO A 115 7.15 34.25 -6.29
CA PRO A 115 5.74 34.47 -6.02
C PRO A 115 5.12 35.55 -6.91
N ARG A 116 4.02 35.19 -7.59
CA ARG A 116 3.31 36.05 -8.51
C ARG A 116 1.91 36.33 -7.99
N ARG A 117 1.48 37.60 -8.06
CA ARG A 117 0.13 37.97 -7.64
C ARG A 117 -0.90 37.47 -8.66
N VAL A 118 -1.93 36.79 -8.18
CA VAL A 118 -3.06 36.29 -8.99
C VAL A 118 -4.37 36.46 -8.24
N GLU A 119 -5.48 36.31 -8.94
CA GLU A 119 -6.81 36.24 -8.34
C GLU A 119 -7.39 34.83 -8.56
N VAL A 120 -7.93 34.24 -7.50
CA VAL A 120 -8.65 32.96 -7.55
C VAL A 120 -9.98 33.17 -6.86
N ARG A 121 -11.09 32.85 -7.56
CA ARG A 121 -12.47 32.91 -7.03
C ARG A 121 -12.79 34.25 -6.32
N GLY A 122 -12.32 35.37 -6.88
CA GLY A 122 -12.54 36.72 -6.35
C GLY A 122 -11.64 37.12 -5.17
N ARG A 123 -10.58 36.36 -4.88
CA ARG A 123 -9.63 36.63 -3.80
C ARG A 123 -8.21 36.74 -4.35
N GLU A 124 -7.50 37.79 -3.93
CA GLU A 124 -6.09 37.98 -4.32
C GLU A 124 -5.18 37.02 -3.53
N GLY A 125 -4.23 36.40 -4.22
CA GLY A 125 -3.25 35.50 -3.63
C GLY A 125 -1.90 35.54 -4.33
N TRP A 126 -0.97 34.75 -3.80
CA TRP A 126 0.39 34.58 -4.29
C TRP A 126 0.56 33.19 -4.88
N GLU A 127 0.64 33.11 -6.20
CA GLU A 127 0.97 31.90 -6.94
C GLU A 127 2.45 31.57 -6.80
N VAL A 128 2.75 30.31 -6.52
CA VAL A 128 4.11 29.78 -6.41
C VAL A 128 4.11 28.30 -6.79
N THR A 129 5.12 27.90 -7.54
CA THR A 129 5.39 26.50 -7.88
C THR A 129 6.50 26.00 -6.97
N ILE A 130 6.27 24.85 -6.36
CA ILE A 130 7.19 24.22 -5.41
C ILE A 130 7.56 22.82 -5.90
N HIS A 131 8.79 22.41 -5.61
CA HIS A 131 9.23 21.02 -5.79
C HIS A 131 9.08 20.27 -4.46
N ASP A 132 8.39 19.13 -4.47
CA ASP A 132 8.31 18.24 -3.31
C ASP A 132 9.32 17.07 -3.47
N PRO A 133 10.46 17.12 -2.76
CA PRO A 133 11.50 16.10 -2.88
C PRO A 133 11.06 14.71 -2.38
N SER A 134 9.93 14.60 -1.68
CA SER A 134 9.44 13.30 -1.18
C SER A 134 8.75 12.45 -2.24
N ASN A 135 8.32 13.05 -3.35
CA ASN A 135 7.63 12.35 -4.46
C ASN A 135 8.15 12.79 -5.84
N GLY A 136 9.08 13.74 -5.91
CA GLY A 136 9.67 14.25 -7.15
C GLY A 136 8.68 15.06 -8.00
N GLN A 137 7.60 15.57 -7.41
CA GLN A 137 6.52 16.25 -8.13
C GLN A 137 6.61 17.77 -7.98
N GLU A 138 6.10 18.48 -8.98
CA GLU A 138 5.92 19.93 -8.94
C GLU A 138 4.45 20.29 -8.69
N ASP A 139 4.21 21.05 -7.62
CA ASP A 139 2.88 21.53 -7.26
C ASP A 139 2.82 23.05 -7.39
N THR A 140 1.74 23.57 -7.96
CA THR A 140 1.46 25.01 -7.97
C THR A 140 0.39 25.35 -6.95
N TYR A 141 0.70 26.26 -6.04
CA TYR A 141 -0.20 26.77 -5.02
C TYR A 141 -0.49 28.25 -5.23
N VAL A 142 -1.71 28.68 -4.88
CA VAL A 142 -2.03 30.10 -4.68
C VAL A 142 -2.38 30.32 -3.21
N ILE A 143 -1.59 31.12 -2.49
CA ILE A 143 -1.80 31.41 -1.06
C ILE A 143 -2.52 32.75 -0.90
N ASP A 144 -3.67 32.77 -0.22
CA ASP A 144 -4.46 33.98 0.01
C ASP A 144 -3.63 35.09 0.66
N ALA A 145 -3.67 36.29 0.08
CA ALA A 145 -2.85 37.40 0.52
C ALA A 145 -3.28 37.98 1.88
N VAL A 146 -4.49 37.67 2.36
CA VAL A 146 -5.08 38.19 3.60
C VAL A 146 -5.19 37.10 4.66
N LEU A 147 -5.78 35.95 4.32
CA LEU A 147 -6.08 34.84 5.22
C LEU A 147 -4.93 33.84 5.33
N GLY A 148 -4.02 33.80 4.34
CA GLY A 148 -2.94 32.81 4.28
C GLY A 148 -3.38 31.38 3.90
N ILE A 149 -4.68 31.11 3.74
CA ILE A 149 -5.17 29.80 3.29
C ILE A 149 -4.84 29.57 1.82
N ALA A 150 -4.59 28.33 1.41
CA ALA A 150 -4.40 28.02 0.00
C ALA A 150 -5.74 28.13 -0.75
N LEU A 151 -5.78 29.03 -1.73
CA LEU A 151 -6.91 29.25 -2.64
C LEU A 151 -6.90 28.29 -3.81
N SER A 152 -5.73 27.79 -4.21
CA SER A 152 -5.61 26.83 -5.30
C SER A 152 -4.45 25.88 -5.07
N TRP A 153 -4.63 24.64 -5.53
CA TRP A 153 -3.60 23.65 -5.75
C TRP A 153 -3.75 23.08 -7.17
N ARG A 154 -2.64 22.88 -7.88
CA ARG A 154 -2.61 22.28 -9.23
C ARG A 154 -1.40 21.37 -9.40
N ARG A 155 -1.61 20.24 -10.09
CA ARG A 155 -0.59 19.31 -10.58
C ARG A 155 -1.09 18.70 -11.88
N ASP A 156 -0.33 18.83 -12.97
CA ASP A 156 -0.72 18.37 -14.29
C ASP A 156 -2.15 18.84 -14.67
N SER A 157 -3.06 17.89 -14.92
CA SER A 157 -4.47 18.15 -15.21
C SER A 157 -5.35 18.26 -13.96
N ALA A 158 -4.85 17.87 -12.79
CA ALA A 158 -5.60 17.89 -11.53
C ALA A 158 -5.52 19.26 -10.86
N TRP A 159 -6.65 19.76 -10.38
CA TRP A 159 -6.71 21.03 -9.67
C TRP A 159 -7.84 21.07 -8.64
N PHE A 160 -7.62 21.87 -7.59
CA PHE A 160 -8.64 22.30 -6.65
C PHE A 160 -8.57 23.82 -6.44
N GLU A 161 -9.73 24.45 -6.25
CA GLU A 161 -9.86 25.85 -5.89
C GLU A 161 -10.84 26.05 -4.73
N LEU A 162 -10.48 26.95 -3.83
CA LEU A 162 -11.24 27.32 -2.65
C LEU A 162 -12.09 28.57 -2.93
N ALA A 163 -13.35 28.54 -2.52
CA ALA A 163 -14.21 29.72 -2.50
C ALA A 163 -14.80 29.94 -1.10
N ASN A 164 -15.12 31.20 -0.81
CA ASN A 164 -15.78 31.62 0.42
C ASN A 164 -15.15 31.11 1.73
N PRO A 165 -13.81 31.14 1.91
CA PRO A 165 -13.18 30.66 3.13
C PRO A 165 -13.54 31.54 4.33
N VAL A 166 -13.91 30.90 5.44
CA VAL A 166 -14.10 31.50 6.75
C VAL A 166 -13.21 30.78 7.74
N LEU A 167 -12.36 31.53 8.43
CA LEU A 167 -11.47 31.04 9.48
C LEU A 167 -12.05 31.36 10.86
N ASP A 168 -11.77 30.51 11.85
CA ASP A 168 -12.13 30.68 13.26
C ASP A 168 -13.66 30.78 13.51
N GLU A 169 -14.46 30.22 12.62
CA GLU A 169 -15.88 30.00 12.90
C GLU A 169 -16.00 28.93 13.99
N GLU A 170 -16.77 29.22 15.04
CA GLU A 170 -17.11 28.24 16.06
C GLU A 170 -18.20 27.31 15.52
N PHE A 171 -17.89 26.02 15.48
CA PHE A 171 -18.83 25.00 15.05
C PHE A 171 -19.45 24.29 16.24
N ASP A 172 -20.72 23.91 16.12
CA ASP A 172 -21.31 22.92 17.02
C ASP A 172 -20.58 21.57 16.81
N PRO A 173 -19.93 20.98 17.83
CA PRO A 173 -19.21 19.72 17.68
C PRO A 173 -20.06 18.57 17.11
N SER A 174 -21.39 18.62 17.27
CA SER A 174 -22.30 17.60 16.74
C SER A 174 -22.29 17.51 15.20
N ILE A 175 -21.87 18.55 14.47
CA ILE A 175 -21.76 18.48 13.00
C ILE A 175 -20.68 17.50 12.55
N PHE A 176 -19.74 17.16 13.43
CA PHE A 176 -18.67 16.17 13.23
C PHE A 176 -19.06 14.77 13.72
N THR A 177 -20.36 14.54 13.90
CA THR A 177 -20.92 13.23 14.22
C THR A 177 -22.02 12.87 13.22
N TRP A 178 -22.17 11.58 12.94
CA TRP A 178 -23.24 11.06 12.11
C TRP A 178 -24.21 10.24 12.97
N SER A 179 -25.50 10.55 12.88
CA SER A 179 -26.56 9.87 13.62
C SER A 179 -27.60 9.19 12.72
N GLY A 180 -27.35 9.18 11.39
CA GLY A 180 -28.24 8.54 10.43
C GLY A 180 -27.98 7.04 10.29
N PRO A 181 -28.70 6.37 9.38
CA PRO A 181 -28.45 4.96 9.06
C PRO A 181 -27.00 4.76 8.64
N ILE A 182 -26.41 3.63 9.06
CA ILE A 182 -25.05 3.24 8.69
C ILE A 182 -25.01 1.77 8.28
N ARG A 183 -24.06 1.45 7.40
CA ARG A 183 -23.50 0.12 7.25
C ARG A 183 -22.12 0.13 7.89
N LYS A 184 -21.81 -0.85 8.76
CA LYS A 184 -20.43 -1.00 9.23
C LYS A 184 -19.55 -1.41 8.05
N GLU A 185 -18.37 -0.82 7.95
CA GLU A 185 -17.35 -1.29 7.03
C GLU A 185 -17.09 -2.77 7.33
N ALA A 186 -17.26 -3.62 6.32
CA ALA A 186 -16.98 -5.04 6.48
C ALA A 186 -15.47 -5.21 6.65
N ASP A 187 -15.04 -6.09 7.53
CA ASP A 187 -13.61 -6.40 7.73
C ASP A 187 -12.94 -6.87 6.42
N GLU A 188 -13.72 -7.35 5.45
CA GLU A 188 -13.30 -7.74 4.10
C GLU A 188 -12.86 -6.56 3.21
N ALA A 189 -13.33 -5.33 3.48
CA ALA A 189 -12.93 -4.11 2.75
C ALA A 189 -11.62 -3.50 3.27
N VAL A 190 -11.16 -3.95 4.44
CA VAL A 190 -9.82 -3.66 4.94
C VAL A 190 -8.89 -4.65 4.25
N SER A 191 -7.89 -4.15 3.50
CA SER A 191 -6.89 -5.01 2.86
C SER A 191 -6.44 -6.09 3.85
N SER A 192 -6.38 -7.35 3.41
CA SER A 192 -6.01 -8.49 4.26
C SER A 192 -4.72 -8.22 5.04
N GLY A 193 -3.76 -7.53 4.43
CA GLY A 193 -2.52 -7.10 5.08
C GLY A 193 -2.72 -6.08 6.21
N GLN A 194 -3.71 -5.19 6.10
CA GLN A 194 -4.04 -4.20 7.12
C GLN A 194 -4.84 -4.81 8.29
N ALA A 195 -5.79 -5.70 8.01
CA ALA A 195 -6.49 -6.45 9.05
C ALA A 195 -5.51 -7.34 9.85
N GLN A 196 -4.59 -8.01 9.15
CA GLN A 196 -3.50 -8.78 9.78
C GLN A 196 -2.58 -7.87 10.61
N ARG A 197 -2.26 -6.67 10.13
CA ARG A 197 -1.44 -5.69 10.87
C ARG A 197 -2.15 -5.21 12.14
N GLU A 198 -3.45 -4.92 12.08
CA GLU A 198 -4.26 -4.53 13.24
C GLU A 198 -4.35 -5.65 14.27
N ALA A 199 -4.63 -6.88 13.83
CA ALA A 199 -4.64 -8.06 14.71
C ALA A 199 -3.27 -8.26 15.37
N ARG A 200 -2.18 -8.17 14.58
CA ARG A 200 -0.80 -8.26 15.08
C ARG A 200 -0.47 -7.16 16.08
N LEU A 201 -0.88 -5.92 15.85
CA LEU A 201 -0.62 -4.82 16.78
C LEU A 201 -1.44 -4.93 18.08
N ARG A 202 -2.64 -5.51 18.04
CA ARG A 202 -3.40 -5.86 19.25
C ARG A 202 -2.67 -6.92 20.07
N GLU A 203 -2.21 -8.00 19.44
CA GLU A 203 -1.40 -9.03 20.10
C GLU A 203 -0.11 -8.47 20.73
N LEU A 204 0.56 -7.53 20.04
CA LEU A 204 1.75 -6.86 20.56
C LEU A 204 1.46 -5.91 21.73
N THR A 205 0.24 -5.41 21.87
CA THR A 205 -0.13 -4.53 22.99
C THR A 205 -0.18 -5.30 24.31
N ASP A 206 -0.60 -6.57 24.25
CA ASP A 206 -0.69 -7.47 25.42
C ASP A 206 0.67 -8.09 25.80
N MET A 207 1.69 -7.92 24.96
CA MET A 207 3.04 -8.39 25.24
C MET A 207 3.70 -7.60 26.38
N PRO A 208 4.43 -8.23 27.32
CA PRO A 208 5.20 -7.52 28.34
C PRO A 208 6.16 -6.50 27.72
N GLN A 209 5.89 -5.20 27.94
CA GLN A 209 6.68 -4.11 27.36
C GLN A 209 7.81 -3.70 28.31
N PRO A 210 9.04 -3.44 27.80
CA PRO A 210 10.11 -2.91 28.62
C PRO A 210 9.75 -1.49 29.08
N VAL A 211 9.76 -1.25 30.39
CA VAL A 211 9.52 0.08 30.96
C VAL A 211 10.85 0.83 31.05
N ILE A 212 10.94 1.95 30.32
CA ILE A 212 12.11 2.83 30.39
C ILE A 212 11.90 3.79 31.56
N THR A 213 12.70 3.62 32.62
CA THR A 213 12.51 4.37 33.88
C THR A 213 13.29 5.68 33.94
N TRP A 214 14.24 5.91 33.02
CA TRP A 214 15.03 7.13 32.98
C TRP A 214 15.28 7.63 31.55
N LEU A 215 14.71 8.79 31.24
CA LEU A 215 15.10 9.69 30.16
C LEU A 215 14.90 11.13 30.68
N PRO A 216 15.62 12.13 30.15
CA PRO A 216 15.60 13.46 30.76
C PRO A 216 14.24 14.18 30.79
N ARG A 217 13.16 13.68 30.14
CA ARG A 217 11.78 14.23 30.14
C ARG A 217 10.71 13.16 29.79
N ARG A 218 9.41 13.53 29.78
CA ARG A 218 8.23 12.66 29.56
C ARG A 218 8.41 11.72 28.34
N ILE A 219 8.27 10.43 28.59
CA ILE A 219 8.48 9.33 27.65
C ILE A 219 7.13 8.88 27.09
N THR A 220 7.08 8.60 25.80
CA THR A 220 6.00 7.81 25.19
C THR A 220 6.62 6.67 24.41
N THR A 221 6.11 5.46 24.64
CA THR A 221 6.53 4.24 23.96
C THR A 221 5.38 3.68 23.15
N GLN A 222 5.66 3.22 21.94
CA GLN A 222 4.66 2.61 21.07
C GLN A 222 5.25 1.38 20.37
N PRO A 223 4.72 0.16 20.60
CA PRO A 223 5.12 -1.02 19.84
C PRO A 223 4.93 -0.79 18.34
N GLN A 224 5.93 -1.17 17.54
CA GLN A 224 5.87 -1.07 16.07
C GLN A 224 5.78 -2.46 15.44
N ASN A 225 6.53 -3.41 15.98
CA ASN A 225 6.58 -4.79 15.50
C ASN A 225 7.06 -5.72 16.62
N GLY A 226 6.88 -7.03 16.46
CA GLY A 226 7.38 -8.05 17.38
C GLY A 226 6.84 -9.45 17.10
N ASP A 227 7.24 -10.39 17.94
CA ASP A 227 6.70 -11.75 18.03
C ASP A 227 6.66 -12.17 19.51
N VAL A 228 5.44 -12.26 20.05
CA VAL A 228 5.14 -12.57 21.45
C VAL A 228 5.78 -13.88 21.90
N ARG A 229 5.90 -14.88 21.02
CA ARG A 229 6.43 -16.22 21.34
C ARG A 229 7.94 -16.21 21.50
N THR A 230 8.61 -15.33 20.76
CA THR A 230 10.08 -15.21 20.77
C THR A 230 10.57 -14.13 21.75
N GLY A 231 9.66 -13.29 22.25
CA GLY A 231 10.04 -12.11 23.02
C GLY A 231 10.58 -10.95 22.17
N ALA A 232 10.71 -11.12 20.85
CA ALA A 232 11.19 -10.07 19.96
C ALA A 232 10.20 -8.89 19.92
N LEU A 233 10.69 -7.67 20.10
CA LEU A 233 9.86 -6.46 20.05
C LEU A 233 10.68 -5.26 19.59
N ASP A 234 10.12 -4.51 18.65
CA ASP A 234 10.61 -3.22 18.20
C ASP A 234 9.71 -2.11 18.76
N LEU A 235 10.28 -1.28 19.63
CA LEU A 235 9.58 -0.24 20.38
C LEU A 235 9.99 1.14 19.88
N HIS A 236 9.04 1.90 19.37
CA HIS A 236 9.28 3.31 19.06
C HIS A 236 9.28 4.12 20.35
N VAL A 237 10.36 4.87 20.57
CA VAL A 237 10.54 5.69 21.77
C VAL A 237 10.63 7.14 21.35
N THR A 238 9.67 7.93 21.82
CA THR A 238 9.62 9.37 21.58
C THR A 238 9.75 10.13 22.90
N ALA A 239 10.69 11.08 22.95
CA ALA A 239 10.90 11.98 24.08
C ALA A 239 11.34 13.37 23.59
N GLN A 240 10.41 14.32 23.47
CA GLN A 240 10.57 15.72 23.00
C GLN A 240 11.43 15.96 21.74
N TYR A 241 12.74 15.73 21.81
CA TYR A 241 13.72 15.92 20.74
C TYR A 241 14.47 14.64 20.36
N VAL A 242 14.17 13.51 21.01
CA VAL A 242 14.74 12.20 20.73
C VAL A 242 13.66 11.30 20.14
N GLN A 243 13.97 10.76 18.97
CA GLN A 243 13.20 9.70 18.31
C GLN A 243 14.16 8.55 18.04
N MET A 244 13.90 7.40 18.67
CA MET A 244 14.72 6.20 18.51
C MET A 244 13.84 4.96 18.49
N LEU A 245 14.42 3.86 18.02
CA LEU A 245 13.84 2.53 18.12
C LEU A 245 14.66 1.73 19.13
N LEU A 246 13.99 1.16 20.12
CA LEU A 246 14.57 0.17 21.02
C LEU A 246 14.08 -1.21 20.57
N ARG A 247 15.00 -2.09 20.21
CA ARG A 247 14.72 -3.49 19.88
C ARG A 247 15.09 -4.35 21.08
N GLN A 248 14.31 -5.40 21.33
CA GLN A 248 14.63 -6.45 22.29
C GLN A 248 14.41 -7.83 21.67
N TRP A 249 15.22 -8.82 22.06
CA TRP A 249 15.01 -10.23 21.72
C TRP A 249 15.77 -11.13 22.70
N ILE A 250 15.37 -12.41 22.80
CA ILE A 250 16.11 -13.39 23.62
C ILE A 250 17.46 -13.67 22.98
N THR A 251 18.55 -13.45 23.70
CA THR A 251 19.93 -13.54 23.19
C THR A 251 20.20 -14.88 22.53
N GLU A 252 19.73 -15.98 23.13
CA GLU A 252 19.95 -17.34 22.61
C GLU A 252 19.17 -17.65 21.32
N LEU A 253 18.06 -16.96 21.03
CA LEU A 253 17.32 -17.14 19.77
C LEU A 253 18.03 -16.49 18.58
N GLY A 254 19.00 -15.61 18.85
CA GLY A 254 19.69 -14.84 17.82
C GLY A 254 18.88 -13.62 17.37
N GLU A 255 19.55 -12.76 16.60
CA GLU A 255 18.96 -11.49 16.16
C GLU A 255 17.79 -11.70 15.17
N PRO A 256 16.62 -11.11 15.44
CA PRO A 256 15.51 -11.09 14.50
C PRO A 256 15.83 -10.28 13.23
N GLN A 257 15.27 -10.71 12.10
CA GLN A 257 15.38 -9.98 10.84
C GLN A 257 14.78 -8.57 10.97
N LEU A 258 15.41 -7.60 10.32
CA LEU A 258 14.92 -6.22 10.30
C LEU A 258 13.69 -6.11 9.41
N ASP A 259 12.71 -5.35 9.88
CA ASP A 259 11.60 -4.89 9.06
C ASP A 259 12.10 -3.85 8.03
N TRP A 260 11.52 -3.86 6.83
CA TRP A 260 11.87 -2.94 5.75
C TRP A 260 11.74 -1.46 6.18
N ALA A 261 10.81 -1.15 7.08
CA ALA A 261 10.58 0.21 7.57
C ALA A 261 11.72 0.75 8.44
N ILE A 262 12.52 -0.15 9.04
CA ILE A 262 13.60 0.21 9.98
C ILE A 262 15.00 -0.19 9.48
N GLN A 263 15.09 -0.90 8.36
CA GLN A 263 16.36 -1.39 7.80
C GLN A 263 17.38 -0.25 7.57
N ASN A 264 16.88 0.92 7.16
CA ASN A 264 17.70 2.11 6.88
C ASN A 264 18.09 2.88 8.15
N MET A 265 17.54 2.53 9.31
CA MET A 265 17.87 3.19 10.56
C MET A 265 19.09 2.51 11.19
N PRO A 266 20.21 3.21 11.42
CA PRO A 266 21.45 2.56 11.86
C PRO A 266 21.37 2.09 13.31
N ALA A 267 22.04 0.98 13.61
CA ALA A 267 22.28 0.56 14.99
C ALA A 267 23.30 1.48 15.65
N VAL A 268 22.93 2.04 16.80
CA VAL A 268 23.73 3.01 17.56
C VAL A 268 24.41 2.33 18.74
N TYR A 269 23.73 1.39 19.39
CA TYR A 269 24.25 0.69 20.56
C TYR A 269 23.55 -0.66 20.75
N ARG A 270 24.27 -1.65 21.28
CA ARG A 270 23.74 -2.97 21.60
C ARG A 270 24.36 -3.48 22.90
N ALA A 271 23.55 -4.05 23.78
CA ALA A 271 24.03 -4.69 25.00
C ALA A 271 23.07 -5.80 25.48
N ASP A 272 23.65 -6.80 26.14
CA ASP A 272 22.90 -7.90 26.75
C ASP A 272 22.58 -7.59 28.22
N ARG A 273 21.38 -7.99 28.66
CA ARG A 273 20.94 -7.87 30.04
C ARG A 273 20.01 -9.03 30.41
N GLY A 274 20.54 -9.94 31.22
CA GLY A 274 19.84 -11.19 31.52
C GLY A 274 19.73 -12.06 30.26
N PRO A 275 18.56 -12.68 29.99
CA PRO A 275 18.36 -13.48 28.77
C PRO A 275 18.10 -12.64 27.50
N TRP A 276 18.11 -11.31 27.62
CA TRP A 276 17.71 -10.38 26.57
C TRP A 276 18.90 -9.64 25.98
N THR A 277 18.87 -9.41 24.67
CA THR A 277 19.68 -8.42 23.99
C THR A 277 18.82 -7.21 23.66
N TYR A 278 19.32 -6.01 23.94
CA TYR A 278 18.71 -4.75 23.58
C TYR A 278 19.55 -4.02 22.53
N GLU A 279 18.91 -3.45 21.52
CA GLU A 279 19.56 -2.61 20.50
C GLU A 279 18.84 -1.27 20.38
N ILE A 280 19.60 -0.19 20.45
CA ILE A 280 19.12 1.17 20.16
C ILE A 280 19.49 1.50 18.72
N ARG A 281 18.48 1.87 17.93
CA ARG A 281 18.65 2.36 16.56
C ARG A 281 18.13 3.79 16.46
N GLY A 282 18.72 4.62 15.61
CA GLY A 282 18.27 5.99 15.41
C GLY A 282 19.18 6.81 14.51
N PHE A 283 18.64 7.86 13.89
CA PHE A 283 19.43 8.80 13.08
C PHE A 283 20.11 9.88 13.93
N THR A 284 19.64 10.09 15.17
CA THR A 284 20.25 11.02 16.11
C THR A 284 21.43 10.36 16.80
N ALA A 285 22.60 11.00 16.73
CA ALA A 285 23.78 10.56 17.46
C ALA A 285 23.51 10.62 18.98
N MET A 286 23.79 9.51 19.67
CA MET A 286 23.71 9.39 21.12
C MET A 286 25.05 8.89 21.66
N SER A 287 25.48 9.42 22.80
CA SER A 287 26.74 8.98 23.39
C SER A 287 26.63 7.52 23.87
N PRO A 288 27.69 6.70 23.75
CA PRO A 288 27.67 5.33 24.27
C PRO A 288 27.33 5.25 25.76
N GLU A 289 27.74 6.24 26.57
CA GLU A 289 27.42 6.31 28.01
C GLU A 289 25.92 6.52 28.26
N ASP A 290 25.26 7.34 27.44
CA ASP A 290 23.81 7.55 27.56
C ASP A 290 23.03 6.32 27.08
N CYS A 291 23.47 5.68 26.00
CA CYS A 291 22.90 4.41 25.55
C CYS A 291 23.01 3.31 26.61
N GLU A 292 24.17 3.17 27.25
CA GLU A 292 24.39 2.23 28.34
C GLU A 292 23.45 2.51 29.52
N ARG A 293 23.31 3.79 29.93
CA ARG A 293 22.37 4.19 30.99
C ARG A 293 20.92 3.86 30.64
N ILE A 294 20.51 4.06 29.39
CA ILE A 294 19.16 3.71 28.93
C ILE A 294 18.94 2.22 29.08
N VAL A 295 19.83 1.37 28.53
CA VAL A 295 19.71 -0.09 28.63
C VAL A 295 19.74 -0.57 30.08
N ALA A 296 20.58 0.02 30.93
CA ALA A 296 20.64 -0.28 32.35
C ALA A 296 19.38 0.14 33.13
N SER A 297 18.61 1.11 32.62
CA SER A 297 17.36 1.61 33.24
C SER A 297 16.12 0.79 32.90
N ILE A 298 16.18 -0.09 31.91
CA ILE A 298 15.03 -0.88 31.45
C ILE A 298 14.53 -1.79 32.59
N GLU A 299 13.22 -1.85 32.84
CA GLU A 299 12.67 -2.96 33.60
C GLU A 299 12.49 -4.16 32.66
N THR A 300 13.38 -5.13 32.80
CA THR A 300 13.47 -6.29 31.92
C THR A 300 12.28 -7.24 32.14
N PRO A 301 11.46 -7.53 31.12
CA PRO A 301 10.33 -8.44 31.27
C PRO A 301 10.80 -9.89 31.47
N GLU A 302 9.93 -10.73 32.03
CA GLU A 302 10.15 -12.18 32.05
C GLU A 302 10.09 -12.74 30.62
N PRO A 303 10.99 -13.68 30.24
CA PRO A 303 10.91 -14.34 28.94
C PRO A 303 9.62 -15.18 28.82
N PRO A 304 9.20 -15.52 27.59
CA PRO A 304 8.12 -16.46 27.35
C PRO A 304 8.32 -17.78 28.13
N ASN A 305 7.21 -18.42 28.50
CA ASN A 305 7.24 -19.67 29.28
C ASN A 305 7.86 -20.85 28.54
N ASP A 306 7.79 -20.85 27.20
CA ASP A 306 8.37 -21.89 26.36
C ASP A 306 9.90 -21.79 26.39
N SER A 307 10.58 -22.94 26.40
CA SER A 307 12.04 -22.97 26.31
C SER A 307 12.53 -22.51 24.94
N VAL A 308 13.78 -22.05 24.87
CA VAL A 308 14.44 -21.61 23.61
C VAL A 308 14.36 -22.68 22.52
N ASP A 309 14.53 -23.95 22.87
CA ASP A 309 14.47 -25.06 21.91
C ASP A 309 13.03 -25.34 21.44
N GLU A 310 12.02 -25.21 22.30
CA GLU A 310 10.60 -25.30 21.91
C GLU A 310 10.23 -24.18 20.94
N ILE A 311 10.66 -22.95 21.22
CA ILE A 311 10.45 -21.79 20.35
C ILE A 311 11.13 -22.01 18.98
N ARG A 312 12.38 -22.46 18.95
CA ARG A 312 13.09 -22.77 17.70
C ARG A 312 12.35 -23.81 16.86
N ASN A 313 11.94 -24.91 17.48
CA ASN A 313 11.21 -25.98 16.80
C ASN A 313 9.85 -25.50 16.25
N LEU A 314 9.17 -24.61 16.96
CA LEU A 314 7.95 -23.98 16.49
C LEU A 314 8.19 -23.08 15.27
N LEU A 315 9.23 -22.23 15.32
CA LEU A 315 9.58 -21.35 14.20
C LEU A 315 9.97 -22.13 12.93
N VAL A 316 10.68 -23.25 13.08
CA VAL A 316 10.99 -24.16 11.95
C VAL A 316 9.71 -24.71 11.34
N ARG A 317 8.82 -25.28 12.16
CA ARG A 317 7.53 -25.82 11.67
C ARG A 317 6.69 -24.76 10.97
N GLN A 318 6.67 -23.53 11.48
CA GLN A 318 5.94 -22.43 10.83
C GLN A 318 6.54 -22.02 9.50
N ARG A 319 7.87 -21.90 9.41
CA ARG A 319 8.54 -21.61 8.13
C ARG A 319 8.27 -22.71 7.11
N ASP A 320 8.25 -23.97 7.54
CA ASP A 320 7.93 -25.09 6.66
C ASP A 320 6.47 -25.07 6.23
N GLN A 321 5.53 -24.81 7.14
CA GLN A 321 4.11 -24.68 6.82
C GLN A 321 3.82 -23.48 5.91
N GLN A 322 4.48 -22.33 6.14
CA GLN A 322 4.36 -21.15 5.29
C GLN A 322 4.90 -21.44 3.91
N ARG A 323 6.10 -22.02 3.80
CA ARG A 323 6.67 -22.42 2.50
C ARG A 323 5.76 -23.40 1.76
N GLN A 324 5.16 -24.35 2.48
CA GLN A 324 4.20 -25.28 1.91
C GLN A 324 2.92 -24.57 1.43
N SER A 325 2.40 -23.64 2.21
CA SER A 325 1.23 -22.84 1.84
C SER A 325 1.50 -21.91 0.64
N GLU A 326 2.69 -21.31 0.58
CA GLU A 326 3.14 -20.50 -0.56
C GLU A 326 3.26 -21.35 -1.82
N LEU A 327 3.81 -22.56 -1.69
CA LEU A 327 3.87 -23.53 -2.78
C LEU A 327 2.47 -23.96 -3.24
N GLU A 328 1.57 -24.29 -2.31
CA GLU A 328 0.18 -24.65 -2.64
C GLU A 328 -0.58 -23.50 -3.32
N ALA A 329 -0.37 -22.27 -2.86
CA ALA A 329 -0.94 -21.07 -3.47
C ALA A 329 -0.34 -20.80 -4.87
N MET A 330 0.95 -21.04 -5.07
CA MET A 330 1.60 -20.90 -6.38
C MET A 330 1.06 -21.94 -7.37
N LEU A 331 0.89 -23.20 -6.93
CA LEU A 331 0.38 -24.29 -7.77
C LEU A 331 -1.13 -24.19 -8.03
N GLY A 332 -1.87 -23.45 -7.21
CA GLY A 332 -3.31 -23.29 -7.36
C GLY A 332 -4.12 -24.53 -7.01
N THR A 333 -3.60 -25.36 -6.10
CA THR A 333 -4.22 -26.61 -5.67
C THR A 333 -5.66 -26.39 -5.18
N GLY A 334 -6.61 -27.04 -5.83
CA GLY A 334 -8.04 -26.99 -5.49
C GLY A 334 -8.82 -25.80 -6.03
N ARG A 335 -8.15 -24.79 -6.63
CA ARG A 335 -8.83 -23.63 -7.25
C ARG A 335 -9.76 -24.06 -8.37
N THR A 336 -10.80 -23.29 -8.61
CA THR A 336 -11.72 -23.51 -9.72
C THR A 336 -11.77 -22.30 -10.63
N LEU A 337 -11.95 -22.54 -11.93
CA LEU A 337 -12.20 -21.52 -12.94
C LEU A 337 -13.34 -20.57 -12.53
N ASP A 338 -14.40 -21.12 -11.92
CA ASP A 338 -15.58 -20.36 -11.48
C ASP A 338 -15.24 -19.24 -10.49
N ASP A 339 -14.13 -19.38 -9.72
CA ASP A 339 -13.66 -18.39 -8.76
C ASP A 339 -13.13 -17.11 -9.44
N TYR A 340 -12.87 -17.16 -10.76
CA TYR A 340 -12.14 -16.13 -11.51
C TYR A 340 -12.90 -15.55 -12.71
N LEU A 341 -14.09 -16.07 -13.04
CA LEU A 341 -14.86 -15.64 -14.22
C LEU A 341 -15.40 -14.21 -14.13
N ASP A 342 -15.63 -13.69 -12.92
CA ASP A 342 -16.17 -12.33 -12.72
C ASP A 342 -15.08 -11.27 -12.48
N ASP A 343 -13.80 -11.65 -12.57
CA ASP A 343 -12.69 -10.74 -12.28
C ASP A 343 -12.53 -9.69 -13.39
N ARG A 344 -12.88 -8.45 -13.06
CA ARG A 344 -12.81 -7.30 -13.97
C ARG A 344 -11.46 -6.59 -13.96
N GLU A 345 -10.57 -6.95 -13.04
CA GLU A 345 -9.20 -6.41 -12.99
C GLU A 345 -8.25 -7.13 -13.96
N GLY A 346 -8.71 -8.24 -14.56
CA GLY A 346 -7.98 -9.02 -15.55
C GLY A 346 -7.08 -10.07 -14.88
N VAL A 347 -7.27 -11.34 -15.23
CA VAL A 347 -6.53 -12.48 -14.66
C VAL A 347 -5.93 -13.35 -15.77
N SER A 348 -4.65 -13.66 -15.64
CA SER A 348 -3.94 -14.59 -16.54
C SER A 348 -3.98 -16.00 -15.96
N LEU A 349 -4.87 -16.87 -16.47
CA LEU A 349 -5.08 -18.20 -15.91
C LEU A 349 -4.15 -19.26 -16.53
N LEU A 350 -3.53 -20.10 -15.70
CA LEU A 350 -2.84 -21.34 -16.13
C LEU A 350 -3.56 -22.57 -15.57
N ILE A 351 -4.30 -23.28 -16.42
CA ILE A 351 -5.14 -24.41 -16.00
C ILE A 351 -4.42 -25.72 -16.26
N ARG A 352 -4.23 -26.52 -15.20
CA ARG A 352 -3.74 -27.89 -15.33
C ARG A 352 -4.86 -28.79 -15.87
N THR A 353 -4.60 -29.43 -17.00
CA THR A 353 -5.55 -30.34 -17.67
C THR A 353 -5.01 -31.76 -17.81
N ASP A 354 -3.76 -32.03 -17.43
CA ASP A 354 -3.20 -33.37 -17.30
C ASP A 354 -2.61 -33.58 -15.90
N PHE A 355 -3.08 -34.65 -15.24
CA PHE A 355 -2.72 -35.01 -13.87
C PHE A 355 -1.80 -36.23 -13.80
N SER A 356 -1.11 -36.58 -14.90
CA SER A 356 -0.29 -37.80 -14.96
C SER A 356 1.03 -37.70 -14.17
N ASP A 357 1.56 -36.49 -13.96
CA ASP A 357 2.81 -36.24 -13.24
C ASP A 357 2.74 -34.93 -12.43
N ASP A 358 2.73 -35.04 -11.09
CA ASP A 358 2.73 -33.89 -10.18
C ASP A 358 4.09 -33.21 -10.07
N ALA A 359 5.19 -33.91 -10.33
CA ALA A 359 6.52 -33.31 -10.29
C ALA A 359 6.71 -32.41 -11.51
N ALA A 360 6.34 -32.89 -12.69
CA ALA A 360 6.37 -32.12 -13.93
C ALA A 360 5.48 -30.86 -13.85
N TRP A 361 4.30 -30.95 -13.23
CA TRP A 361 3.47 -29.75 -12.97
C TRP A 361 4.17 -28.71 -12.10
N ARG A 362 4.83 -29.13 -11.01
CA ARG A 362 5.58 -28.21 -10.14
C ARG A 362 6.74 -27.53 -10.88
N ASP A 363 7.49 -28.31 -11.66
CA ASP A 363 8.62 -27.80 -12.43
C ASP A 363 8.14 -26.83 -13.53
N LEU A 364 6.99 -27.12 -14.16
CA LEU A 364 6.35 -26.24 -15.14
C LEU A 364 5.98 -24.88 -14.54
N VAL A 365 5.24 -24.86 -13.43
CA VAL A 365 4.82 -23.60 -12.78
C VAL A 365 6.06 -22.80 -12.37
N ALA A 366 7.05 -23.45 -11.74
CA ALA A 366 8.29 -22.77 -11.36
C ALA A 366 9.04 -22.18 -12.56
N ALA A 367 9.06 -22.86 -13.70
CA ALA A 367 9.70 -22.36 -14.92
C ALA A 367 8.92 -21.20 -15.59
N ALA A 368 7.59 -21.27 -15.57
CA ALA A 368 6.71 -20.27 -16.16
C ALA A 368 6.64 -18.97 -15.35
N THR A 369 6.77 -19.04 -14.02
CA THR A 369 6.75 -17.88 -13.11
C THR A 369 8.14 -17.36 -12.74
N ALA A 370 9.21 -17.95 -13.29
CA ALA A 370 10.58 -17.51 -13.01
C ALA A 370 10.86 -16.11 -13.61
N PRO A 371 11.65 -15.25 -12.92
CA PRO A 371 12.08 -13.96 -13.46
C PRO A 371 12.76 -14.10 -14.82
N ARG A 372 12.47 -13.15 -15.71
CA ARG A 372 13.13 -12.97 -17.01
C ARG A 372 13.81 -11.62 -17.04
N SER A 373 15.14 -11.63 -17.17
CA SER A 373 15.91 -10.39 -17.23
C SER A 373 15.96 -9.87 -18.67
N TRP A 374 15.57 -8.61 -18.87
CA TRP A 374 15.76 -7.88 -20.10
C TRP A 374 16.19 -6.44 -19.76
N ASP A 375 17.31 -5.99 -20.35
CA ASP A 375 17.89 -4.64 -20.19
C ASP A 375 17.89 -4.13 -18.73
N GLU A 376 18.55 -4.88 -17.83
CA GLU A 376 18.71 -4.57 -16.40
C GLU A 376 17.43 -4.61 -15.54
N SER A 377 16.29 -4.99 -16.12
CA SER A 377 15.01 -5.15 -15.40
C SER A 377 14.54 -6.60 -15.45
N ASP A 378 14.00 -7.10 -14.33
CA ASP A 378 13.36 -8.40 -14.26
C ASP A 378 11.85 -8.27 -14.49
N PHE A 379 11.33 -9.11 -15.38
CA PHE A 379 9.90 -9.23 -15.68
C PHE A 379 9.42 -10.63 -15.28
N TYR A 380 8.15 -10.72 -14.91
CA TYR A 380 7.52 -11.96 -14.45
C TYR A 380 6.20 -12.15 -15.18
N ALA A 381 5.75 -13.39 -15.32
CA ALA A 381 4.39 -13.67 -15.72
C ALA A 381 3.49 -13.66 -14.48
N ASN A 382 2.41 -12.89 -14.48
CA ASN A 382 1.46 -12.83 -13.37
C ASN A 382 0.39 -13.92 -13.49
N LEU A 383 0.79 -15.19 -13.36
CA LEU A 383 -0.10 -16.34 -13.58
C LEU A 383 -0.89 -16.72 -12.33
N THR A 384 -2.19 -16.93 -12.52
CA THR A 384 -3.07 -17.62 -11.57
C THR A 384 -3.23 -19.08 -11.98
N CYS A 385 -2.51 -19.97 -11.31
CA CYS A 385 -2.61 -21.39 -11.57
C CYS A 385 -3.94 -21.97 -11.05
N ILE A 386 -4.52 -22.93 -11.78
CA ILE A 386 -5.70 -23.70 -11.43
C ILE A 386 -5.33 -25.19 -11.51
N ASP A 387 -5.16 -25.84 -10.36
CA ASP A 387 -4.81 -27.26 -10.23
C ASP A 387 -5.95 -28.01 -9.53
N ASN A 388 -6.95 -28.43 -10.33
CA ASN A 388 -8.12 -29.15 -9.82
C ASN A 388 -8.53 -30.26 -10.78
N VAL A 389 -8.58 -31.48 -10.26
CA VAL A 389 -8.85 -32.72 -11.02
C VAL A 389 -10.16 -32.69 -11.82
N ARG A 390 -11.10 -31.78 -11.49
CA ARG A 390 -12.31 -31.57 -12.31
C ARG A 390 -12.01 -31.13 -13.74
N TYR A 391 -10.83 -30.58 -14.01
CA TYR A 391 -10.37 -30.13 -15.33
C TYR A 391 -9.45 -31.14 -16.02
N ASP A 392 -9.30 -32.35 -15.49
CA ASP A 392 -8.55 -33.42 -16.15
C ASP A 392 -9.18 -33.72 -17.53
N GLY A 393 -8.37 -33.57 -18.59
CA GLY A 393 -8.80 -33.68 -19.97
C GLY A 393 -9.70 -32.54 -20.48
N LEU A 394 -9.73 -31.37 -19.84
CA LEU A 394 -10.49 -30.21 -20.31
C LEU A 394 -10.08 -29.83 -21.74
N THR A 395 -11.06 -29.80 -22.65
CA THR A 395 -10.86 -29.39 -24.06
C THR A 395 -11.09 -27.89 -24.22
N ILE A 396 -10.56 -27.31 -25.30
CA ILE A 396 -10.77 -25.89 -25.66
C ILE A 396 -12.27 -25.58 -25.80
N ASP A 397 -13.05 -26.41 -26.49
CA ASP A 397 -14.51 -26.21 -26.61
C ASP A 397 -15.22 -26.19 -25.25
N ALA A 398 -14.82 -27.06 -24.33
CA ALA A 398 -15.38 -27.11 -22.98
C ALA A 398 -14.93 -25.93 -22.12
N LEU A 399 -13.70 -25.45 -22.31
CA LEU A 399 -13.19 -24.22 -21.70
C LEU A 399 -14.01 -23.01 -22.14
N LEU A 400 -14.18 -22.81 -23.45
CA LEU A 400 -14.97 -21.70 -24.01
C LEU A 400 -16.42 -21.73 -23.50
N ALA A 401 -17.03 -22.91 -23.45
CA ALA A 401 -18.37 -23.07 -22.88
C ALA A 401 -18.44 -22.74 -21.38
N SER A 402 -17.35 -22.93 -20.64
CA SER A 402 -17.27 -22.61 -19.20
C SER A 402 -17.03 -21.13 -18.95
N ILE A 403 -16.23 -20.48 -19.82
CA ILE A 403 -15.93 -19.05 -19.74
C ILE A 403 -17.17 -18.21 -20.12
N GLY A 404 -17.89 -18.58 -21.18
CA GLY A 404 -19.07 -17.83 -21.64
C GLY A 404 -18.71 -16.37 -22.00
N ASP A 405 -19.50 -15.42 -21.53
CA ASP A 405 -19.32 -13.97 -21.80
C ASP A 405 -18.34 -13.28 -20.81
N SER A 406 -17.52 -14.05 -20.10
CA SER A 406 -16.53 -13.55 -19.13
C SER A 406 -15.48 -12.65 -19.80
N PRO A 407 -14.96 -11.60 -19.11
CA PRO A 407 -13.97 -10.67 -19.65
C PRO A 407 -12.55 -11.26 -19.78
N ILE A 408 -12.41 -12.58 -19.83
CA ILE A 408 -11.11 -13.26 -19.95
C ILE A 408 -10.84 -13.43 -21.45
N TYR A 409 -9.82 -12.73 -21.97
CA TYR A 409 -9.50 -12.71 -23.40
C TYR A 409 -8.49 -13.78 -23.82
N TYR A 410 -7.78 -14.40 -22.88
CA TYR A 410 -6.89 -15.53 -23.16
C TYR A 410 -6.72 -16.42 -21.93
N VAL A 411 -6.37 -17.69 -22.15
CA VAL A 411 -6.08 -18.67 -21.10
C VAL A 411 -4.90 -19.56 -21.49
N PHE A 412 -4.08 -19.94 -20.52
CA PHE A 412 -3.04 -20.94 -20.69
C PHE A 412 -3.51 -22.32 -20.21
N LEU A 413 -3.24 -23.37 -20.99
CA LEU A 413 -3.52 -24.76 -20.60
C LEU A 413 -2.22 -25.57 -20.53
N ALA A 414 -2.05 -26.31 -19.43
CA ALA A 414 -1.04 -27.34 -19.29
C ALA A 414 -1.67 -28.70 -19.57
N ASP A 415 -1.53 -29.16 -20.82
CA ASP A 415 -2.09 -30.41 -21.29
C ASP A 415 -1.07 -31.56 -21.24
N ARG A 416 -1.47 -32.74 -21.71
CA ARG A 416 -0.59 -33.92 -21.70
C ARG A 416 0.72 -33.67 -22.43
N GLN A 417 0.73 -32.89 -23.52
CA GLN A 417 1.97 -32.57 -24.23
C GLN A 417 2.81 -31.61 -23.38
N THR A 418 2.21 -30.60 -22.76
CA THR A 418 2.93 -29.71 -21.82
C THR A 418 3.62 -30.51 -20.70
N ILE A 419 2.96 -31.52 -20.13
CA ILE A 419 3.49 -32.32 -19.01
C ILE A 419 4.56 -33.33 -19.44
N THR A 420 4.45 -33.89 -20.65
CA THR A 420 5.32 -35.01 -21.08
C THR A 420 6.46 -34.62 -22.00
N ASP A 421 6.39 -33.44 -22.63
CA ASP A 421 7.42 -32.95 -23.54
C ASP A 421 8.57 -32.27 -22.77
N PRO A 422 9.85 -32.53 -23.13
CA PRO A 422 11.01 -31.89 -22.49
C PRO A 422 11.06 -30.36 -22.59
N GLU A 423 10.46 -29.74 -23.61
CA GLU A 423 10.35 -28.28 -23.71
C GLU A 423 9.13 -27.73 -22.95
N SER A 424 8.25 -28.62 -22.49
CA SER A 424 7.01 -28.33 -21.78
C SER A 424 6.16 -27.21 -22.40
N PRO A 425 5.83 -27.30 -23.69
CA PRO A 425 5.15 -26.23 -24.40
C PRO A 425 3.70 -26.10 -23.93
N ILE A 426 3.38 -24.95 -23.32
CA ILE A 426 2.07 -24.58 -22.76
C ILE A 426 1.16 -24.12 -23.90
N VAL A 427 -0.11 -24.51 -23.88
CA VAL A 427 -1.09 -24.03 -24.88
C VAL A 427 -1.57 -22.64 -24.47
N VAL A 428 -1.56 -21.69 -25.39
CA VAL A 428 -2.22 -20.39 -25.25
C VAL A 428 -3.51 -20.44 -26.08
N VAL A 429 -4.64 -20.08 -25.48
CA VAL A 429 -5.95 -20.13 -26.10
C VAL A 429 -6.54 -18.73 -26.10
N ASP A 430 -6.97 -18.26 -27.27
CA ASP A 430 -7.78 -17.06 -27.39
C ASP A 430 -9.20 -17.36 -26.88
N THR A 431 -9.68 -16.55 -25.95
CA THR A 431 -11.02 -16.67 -25.37
C THR A 431 -11.82 -15.38 -25.49
N GLY A 432 -11.28 -14.38 -26.20
CA GLY A 432 -11.93 -13.10 -26.41
C GLY A 432 -13.18 -13.20 -27.29
N PRO A 433 -14.12 -12.25 -27.16
CA PRO A 433 -15.33 -12.21 -27.96
C PRO A 433 -15.02 -11.84 -29.42
N GLU A 434 -15.67 -12.52 -30.37
CA GLU A 434 -15.52 -12.29 -31.82
C GLU A 434 -15.76 -10.82 -32.23
N GLU A 435 -16.57 -10.09 -31.46
CA GLU A 435 -16.87 -8.67 -31.67
C GLU A 435 -15.66 -7.74 -31.50
N THR A 436 -14.57 -8.26 -30.94
CA THR A 436 -13.32 -7.51 -30.67
C THR A 436 -12.14 -7.99 -31.51
N ASP A 437 -12.41 -8.51 -32.72
CA ASP A 437 -11.42 -9.06 -33.65
C ASP A 437 -10.67 -10.32 -33.15
N HIS A 438 -11.10 -10.89 -32.02
CA HIS A 438 -10.63 -12.18 -31.50
C HIS A 438 -11.19 -13.38 -32.28
N GLN A 439 -10.50 -14.51 -32.22
CA GLN A 439 -10.93 -15.81 -32.76
C GLN A 439 -11.01 -16.84 -31.62
N PRO A 440 -12.09 -16.83 -30.81
CA PRO A 440 -12.20 -17.72 -29.67
C PRO A 440 -11.99 -19.20 -30.04
N GLY A 441 -11.05 -19.83 -29.36
CA GLY A 441 -10.59 -21.19 -29.60
C GLY A 441 -9.36 -21.31 -30.50
N GLN A 442 -8.90 -20.22 -31.13
CA GLN A 442 -7.59 -20.18 -31.76
C GLN A 442 -6.53 -20.45 -30.68
N SER A 443 -5.55 -21.30 -31.00
CA SER A 443 -4.53 -21.69 -30.04
C SER A 443 -3.19 -21.93 -30.69
N PHE A 444 -2.13 -21.64 -29.95
CA PHE A 444 -0.75 -22.00 -30.28
C PHE A 444 -0.04 -22.49 -29.01
N ARG A 445 1.21 -22.94 -29.14
CA ARG A 445 2.01 -23.36 -27.99
C ARG A 445 3.15 -22.40 -27.71
N VAL A 446 3.60 -22.32 -26.47
CA VAL A 446 4.72 -21.47 -26.06
C VAL A 446 5.57 -22.17 -25.02
N ILE A 447 6.89 -22.03 -25.11
CA ILE A 447 7.80 -22.58 -24.08
C ILE A 447 7.70 -21.75 -22.79
N PRO A 448 7.92 -22.34 -21.60
CA PRO A 448 7.79 -21.64 -20.32
C PRO A 448 8.64 -20.37 -20.22
N SER A 449 9.77 -20.30 -20.95
CA SER A 449 10.64 -19.11 -20.92
C SER A 449 10.06 -17.87 -21.61
N GLU A 450 9.09 -18.05 -22.50
CA GLU A 450 8.48 -16.96 -23.26
C GLU A 450 7.09 -16.56 -22.72
N ILE A 451 6.55 -17.29 -21.72
CA ILE A 451 5.24 -17.00 -21.13
C ILE A 451 5.12 -15.56 -20.63
N ALA A 452 6.17 -15.04 -19.96
CA ALA A 452 6.16 -13.66 -19.46
C ALA A 452 6.04 -12.63 -20.60
N SER A 453 6.53 -12.94 -21.80
CA SER A 453 6.38 -12.06 -22.96
C SER A 453 4.93 -12.03 -23.43
N ILE A 454 4.30 -13.22 -23.57
CA ILE A 454 2.89 -13.34 -23.97
C ILE A 454 1.99 -12.65 -22.94
N GLU A 455 2.12 -13.03 -21.67
CA GLU A 455 1.25 -12.61 -20.58
C GLU A 455 1.30 -11.10 -20.34
N ASN A 456 2.50 -10.50 -20.30
CA ASN A 456 2.63 -9.06 -20.09
C ASN A 456 2.08 -8.24 -21.26
N ASN A 457 2.17 -8.73 -22.51
CA ASN A 457 1.66 -7.99 -23.66
C ASN A 457 0.14 -8.12 -23.79
N LEU A 458 -0.40 -9.32 -23.62
CA LEU A 458 -1.85 -9.56 -23.76
C LEU A 458 -2.63 -8.94 -22.59
N SER A 459 -2.12 -9.01 -21.35
CA SER A 459 -2.79 -8.46 -20.16
C SER A 459 -3.02 -6.95 -20.23
N ILE A 460 -2.12 -6.21 -20.89
CA ILE A 460 -2.20 -4.75 -21.03
C ILE A 460 -2.61 -4.31 -22.44
N ALA A 461 -2.96 -5.26 -23.32
CA ALA A 461 -3.29 -5.02 -24.72
C ALA A 461 -2.21 -4.21 -25.49
N ASN A 462 -0.93 -4.55 -25.28
CA ASN A 462 0.19 -3.93 -26.00
C ASN A 462 0.48 -4.61 -27.34
N MET A 463 0.20 -5.92 -27.45
CA MET A 463 0.25 -6.71 -28.69
C MET A 463 -0.99 -7.61 -28.74
N ASP A 464 -1.37 -8.04 -29.93
CA ASP A 464 -2.55 -8.86 -30.16
C ASP A 464 -2.19 -10.37 -30.14
N PHE A 465 -3.18 -11.24 -30.04
CA PHE A 465 -2.97 -12.69 -29.99
C PHE A 465 -2.31 -13.22 -31.29
N GLU A 466 -2.72 -12.65 -32.43
CA GLU A 466 -2.21 -12.96 -33.77
C GLU A 466 -0.71 -12.69 -33.90
N ASP A 467 -0.21 -11.63 -33.26
CA ASP A 467 1.21 -11.28 -33.30
C ASP A 467 2.09 -12.43 -32.77
N PHE A 468 1.56 -13.25 -31.87
CA PHE A 468 2.26 -14.42 -31.35
C PHE A 468 1.93 -15.69 -32.13
N SER A 469 0.65 -15.92 -32.45
CA SER A 469 0.23 -17.15 -33.12
C SER A 469 0.75 -17.28 -34.55
N GLU A 470 1.01 -16.17 -35.25
CA GLU A 470 1.62 -16.14 -36.58
C GLU A 470 3.15 -16.27 -36.57
N ASN A 471 3.79 -16.13 -35.40
CA ASN A 471 5.24 -16.16 -35.22
C ASN A 471 5.72 -17.43 -34.48
N THR A 472 4.97 -18.53 -34.57
CA THR A 472 5.42 -19.84 -34.09
C THR A 472 6.39 -20.51 -35.06
N ASP A 473 7.23 -21.40 -34.55
CA ASP A 473 8.05 -22.29 -35.37
C ASP A 473 7.18 -23.28 -36.19
N ALA A 474 7.81 -24.05 -37.09
CA ALA A 474 7.12 -25.00 -37.96
C ALA A 474 6.36 -26.11 -37.21
N ASP A 475 6.65 -26.32 -35.92
CA ASP A 475 5.96 -27.24 -35.03
C ASP A 475 4.80 -26.60 -34.25
N GLY A 476 4.52 -25.31 -34.48
CA GLY A 476 3.44 -24.55 -33.84
C GLY A 476 3.79 -24.05 -32.43
N VAL A 477 5.07 -24.06 -32.05
CA VAL A 477 5.57 -23.57 -30.76
C VAL A 477 6.26 -22.22 -30.92
N TYR A 478 5.86 -21.24 -30.13
CA TYR A 478 6.49 -19.94 -30.00
C TYR A 478 7.70 -20.02 -29.07
N ARG A 479 8.87 -19.62 -29.58
CA ARG A 479 10.16 -19.59 -28.87
C ARG A 479 10.82 -18.20 -28.84
N GLY A 480 10.07 -17.14 -29.18
CA GLY A 480 10.53 -15.75 -29.19
C GLY A 480 10.80 -15.19 -30.60
N ILE A 481 10.84 -13.86 -30.73
CA ILE A 481 11.14 -13.18 -32.01
C ILE A 481 12.63 -13.33 -32.33
N GLY A 482 12.97 -14.27 -33.22
CA GLY A 482 14.33 -14.48 -33.74
C GLY A 482 14.97 -15.84 -33.46
N GLY A 483 14.17 -16.87 -33.19
CA GLY A 483 14.61 -18.28 -33.12
C GLY A 483 15.13 -18.86 -34.43
#